data_AF-A0A7J6V9G0-F1
#
_entry.id   AF-A0A7J6V9G0-F1
#
_cell.length_a   1.000
_cell.length_b   1.000
_cell.length_c   1.000
_cell.angle_alpha   90.00
_cell.angle_beta   90.00
_cell.angle_gamma   90.00
#
_symmetry.space_group_name_H-M   'P 1'
#
loop_
_entity.id
_entity.type
_entity.pdbx_description
1 polymer ?
#
loop_
_entity_poly.entity_id
_entity_poly.type
_entity_poly.pdbx_seq_one_letter_code
_entity_poly.pdbx_strand_id
1 'polypeptide(L)'
;MNSKKNPLPPFEIANEEAQADWKPDQETFLINWMKEKVIAHGEGRVVGTFSKNEWLELRKDCYKKWGLKYSSKAFKNKFTGLKERFKEFKKLVEAASGLGWNPLLSTVEATDLWWNEYAK
;
A
#
# COMPACT_ATOMS: atom_id res chain seq x y z
N MET A 1 16.27 -33.37 -1.27
CA MET A 1 15.01 -33.60 -2.02
C MET A 1 14.59 -32.29 -2.68
N ASN A 2 14.97 -32.06 -3.94
CA ASN A 2 14.56 -30.88 -4.68
C ASN A 2 13.12 -31.05 -5.15
N SER A 3 12.18 -30.52 -4.35
CA SER A 3 10.79 -30.39 -4.79
C SER A 3 10.77 -29.42 -5.97
N LYS A 4 10.61 -29.96 -7.18
CA LYS A 4 10.38 -29.18 -8.39
C LYS A 4 9.08 -28.40 -8.17
N LYS A 5 9.17 -27.15 -7.73
CA LYS A 5 8.02 -26.24 -7.74
C LYS A 5 7.59 -26.12 -9.20
N ASN A 6 6.44 -26.69 -9.54
CA ASN A 6 5.86 -26.53 -10.86
C ASN A 6 5.81 -25.02 -11.19
N PRO A 7 6.15 -24.62 -12.43
CA PRO A 7 6.16 -23.22 -12.81
C PRO A 7 4.76 -22.62 -12.63
N LEU A 8 4.70 -21.41 -12.07
CA LEU A 8 3.46 -20.67 -11.91
C LEU A 8 2.80 -20.51 -13.30
N PRO A 9 1.49 -20.75 -13.44
CA PRO A 9 0.81 -20.53 -14.70
C PRO A 9 0.94 -19.05 -15.12
N PRO A 10 0.98 -18.73 -16.43
CA PRO A 10 0.98 -17.34 -16.87
C PRO A 10 -0.18 -16.55 -16.26
N PHE A 11 0.08 -15.28 -15.93
CA PHE A 11 -0.89 -14.41 -15.26
C PHE A 11 -2.26 -14.40 -15.95
N GLU A 12 -2.30 -14.45 -17.28
CA GLU A 12 -3.52 -14.40 -18.09
C GLU A 12 -4.41 -15.65 -17.92
N ILE A 13 -3.84 -16.82 -17.60
CA ILE A 13 -4.55 -18.11 -17.48
C ILE A 13 -4.69 -18.63 -16.05
N ALA A 14 -4.10 -17.95 -15.06
CA ALA A 14 -4.32 -18.28 -13.65
C ALA A 14 -5.76 -17.93 -13.21
N ASN A 15 -6.45 -18.83 -12.49
CA ASN A 15 -7.78 -18.54 -11.94
C ASN A 15 -7.72 -17.41 -10.89
N GLU A 16 -8.74 -16.56 -10.88
CA GLU A 16 -8.78 -15.33 -10.08
C GLU A 16 -9.49 -15.57 -8.73
N GLU A 17 -8.84 -16.25 -7.77
CA GLU A 17 -9.59 -16.79 -6.61
C GLU A 17 -8.80 -16.78 -5.30
N ALA A 18 -8.33 -15.62 -4.86
CA ALA A 18 -7.93 -15.45 -3.46
C ALA A 18 -8.62 -14.22 -2.87
N GLN A 19 -9.35 -14.43 -1.76
CA GLN A 19 -9.69 -13.34 -0.86
C GLN A 19 -8.38 -12.68 -0.43
N ALA A 20 -8.32 -11.35 -0.53
CA ALA A 20 -7.08 -10.65 -0.28
C ALA A 20 -6.80 -10.54 1.22
N ASP A 21 -5.99 -11.48 1.72
CA ASP A 21 -5.38 -11.44 3.03
C ASP A 21 -4.01 -10.75 2.93
N TRP A 22 -4.03 -9.42 3.00
CA TRP A 22 -2.82 -8.60 2.82
C TRP A 22 -1.90 -8.72 4.02
N LYS A 23 -0.80 -9.46 3.86
CA LYS A 23 0.26 -9.53 4.87
C LYS A 23 1.04 -8.20 4.94
N PRO A 24 1.64 -7.85 6.09
CA PRO A 24 2.44 -6.63 6.22
C PRO A 24 3.49 -6.46 5.11
N ASP A 25 4.24 -7.52 4.79
CA ASP A 25 5.25 -7.49 3.72
C ASP A 25 4.65 -7.22 2.33
N GLN A 26 3.42 -7.66 2.08
CA GLN A 26 2.71 -7.41 0.82
C GLN A 26 2.25 -5.96 0.75
N GLU A 27 1.77 -5.39 1.86
CA GLU A 27 1.43 -3.98 1.96
C GLU A 27 2.65 -3.07 1.77
N THR A 28 3.77 -3.37 2.45
CA THR A 28 5.01 -2.60 2.29
C THR A 28 5.51 -2.62 0.85
N PHE A 29 5.49 -3.79 0.20
CA PHE A 29 5.84 -3.89 -1.21
C PHE A 29 4.90 -3.08 -2.10
N LEU A 30 3.58 -3.15 -1.86
CA LEU A 30 2.58 -2.40 -2.62
C LEU A 30 2.85 -0.89 -2.52
N ILE A 31 3.11 -0.38 -1.32
CA ILE A 31 3.43 1.03 -1.06
C ILE A 31 4.71 1.44 -1.78
N ASN A 32 5.77 0.63 -1.68
CA ASN A 32 7.05 0.91 -2.32
C ASN A 32 6.93 0.92 -3.85
N TRP A 33 6.26 -0.08 -4.42
CA TRP A 33 6.00 -0.16 -5.86
C TRP A 33 5.24 1.08 -6.35
N MET A 34 4.20 1.50 -5.63
CA MET A 34 3.43 2.70 -5.94
C MET A 34 4.28 3.97 -5.84
N LYS A 35 5.09 4.10 -4.79
CA LYS A 35 6.00 5.23 -4.59
C LYS A 35 7.00 5.33 -5.74
N GLU A 36 7.64 4.24 -6.12
CA GLU A 36 8.61 4.19 -7.23
C GLU A 36 7.96 4.59 -8.55
N LYS A 37 6.76 4.09 -8.85
CA LYS A 37 6.01 4.50 -10.05
C LYS A 37 5.67 5.98 -10.05
N VAL A 38 5.27 6.55 -8.92
CA VAL A 38 4.97 7.98 -8.83
C VAL A 38 6.24 8.82 -9.06
N ILE A 39 7.37 8.44 -8.45
CA ILE A 39 8.66 9.14 -8.62
C ILE A 39 9.14 9.08 -10.08
N ALA A 40 9.02 7.92 -10.74
CA ALA A 40 9.50 7.73 -12.09
C ALA A 40 8.72 8.51 -13.17
N HIS A 41 7.44 8.85 -12.92
CA HIS A 41 6.57 9.48 -13.92
C HIS A 41 6.62 11.02 -13.96
N GLY A 42 7.23 11.69 -12.98
CA GLY A 42 7.43 13.15 -12.98
C GLY A 42 6.13 13.98 -12.97
N GLU A 43 6.23 15.25 -13.38
CA GLU A 43 5.22 16.31 -13.20
C GLU A 43 3.94 16.14 -14.06
N GLY A 44 3.94 15.27 -15.08
CA GLY A 44 2.80 15.07 -15.99
C GLY A 44 1.75 14.07 -15.53
N ARG A 45 1.89 13.51 -14.32
CA ARG A 45 1.03 12.44 -13.81
C ARG A 45 -0.25 12.98 -13.17
N VAL A 46 -1.38 12.34 -13.47
CA VAL A 46 -2.63 12.56 -12.70
C VAL A 46 -2.42 12.07 -11.26
N VAL A 47 -2.49 13.02 -10.31
CA VAL A 47 -2.26 12.77 -8.88
C VAL A 47 -3.36 11.87 -8.31
N GLY A 48 -2.97 10.93 -7.45
CA GLY A 48 -3.92 10.15 -6.63
C GLY A 48 -4.60 8.97 -7.34
N THR A 49 -4.21 8.65 -8.58
CA THR A 49 -4.73 7.50 -9.32
C THR A 49 -3.64 6.76 -10.11
N PHE A 50 -3.98 5.53 -10.51
CA PHE A 50 -3.17 4.68 -11.39
C PHE A 50 -3.98 4.30 -12.63
N SER A 51 -3.31 4.26 -13.78
CA SER A 51 -3.90 3.84 -15.05
C SER A 51 -4.22 2.34 -15.04
N LYS A 52 -5.05 1.89 -16.00
CA LYS A 52 -5.36 0.45 -16.16
C LYS A 52 -4.08 -0.39 -16.35
N ASN A 53 -3.09 0.14 -17.08
CA ASN A 53 -1.84 -0.56 -17.35
C ASN A 53 -0.98 -0.67 -16.09
N GLU A 54 -0.89 0.39 -15.30
CA GLU A 54 -0.13 0.36 -14.04
C GLU A 54 -0.74 -0.60 -13.03
N TRP A 55 -2.07 -0.65 -12.94
CA TRP A 55 -2.73 -1.68 -12.13
C TRP A 55 -2.40 -3.09 -12.62
N LEU A 56 -2.35 -3.30 -13.93
CA LEU A 56 -2.00 -4.60 -14.50
C LEU A 56 -0.55 -4.97 -14.21
N GLU A 57 0.38 -4.04 -14.36
CA GLU A 57 1.82 -4.24 -14.05
C GLU A 57 2.02 -4.61 -12.59
N LEU A 58 1.44 -3.84 -11.67
CA LEU A 58 1.47 -4.13 -10.24
C LEU A 58 0.95 -5.54 -9.93
N ARG A 59 -0.17 -5.92 -10.54
CA ARG A 59 -0.75 -7.27 -10.37
C ARG A 59 0.21 -8.35 -10.86
N LYS A 60 0.87 -8.14 -12.01
CA LYS A 60 1.86 -9.07 -12.57
C LYS A 60 3.06 -9.20 -11.65
N ASP A 61 3.56 -8.09 -11.08
CA ASP A 61 4.69 -8.11 -10.16
C ASP A 61 4.36 -8.80 -8.83
N CYS A 62 3.18 -8.54 -8.27
CA CYS A 62 2.71 -9.25 -7.08
C CYS A 62 2.56 -10.76 -7.35
N TYR A 63 1.97 -11.13 -8.50
CA TYR A 63 1.82 -12.52 -8.89
C TYR A 63 3.18 -13.20 -9.09
N LYS A 64 4.15 -12.52 -9.72
CA LYS A 64 5.51 -13.02 -9.88
C LYS A 64 6.20 -13.23 -8.52
N LYS A 65 5.95 -12.35 -7.56
CA LYS A 65 6.60 -12.37 -6.24
C LYS A 65 6.03 -13.43 -5.30
N TRP A 66 4.70 -13.62 -5.27
CA TRP A 66 4.05 -14.51 -4.30
C TRP A 66 3.27 -15.67 -4.91
N GLY A 67 3.08 -15.70 -6.24
CA GLY A 67 2.24 -16.69 -6.92
C GLY A 67 0.74 -16.52 -6.67
N LEU A 68 0.32 -15.43 -6.02
CA LEU A 68 -1.07 -15.17 -5.65
C LEU A 68 -1.70 -14.18 -6.62
N LYS A 69 -2.79 -14.59 -7.29
CA LYS A 69 -3.54 -13.73 -8.22
C LYS A 69 -4.71 -13.07 -7.51
N TYR A 70 -4.46 -11.97 -6.81
CA TYR A 70 -5.55 -11.14 -6.28
C TYR A 70 -6.31 -10.42 -7.40
N SER A 71 -7.61 -10.20 -7.19
CA SER A 71 -8.48 -9.49 -8.13
C SER A 71 -8.12 -8.00 -8.25
N SER A 72 -8.44 -7.37 -9.38
CA SER A 72 -8.24 -5.91 -9.52
C SER A 72 -8.97 -5.11 -8.44
N LYS A 73 -10.15 -5.58 -8.02
CA LYS A 73 -10.94 -4.97 -6.94
C LYS A 73 -10.18 -4.98 -5.61
N ALA A 74 -9.48 -6.07 -5.28
CA ALA A 74 -8.69 -6.16 -4.07
C ALA A 74 -7.59 -5.09 -3.99
N PHE A 75 -6.84 -4.88 -5.08
CA PHE A 75 -5.80 -3.85 -5.15
C PHE A 75 -6.38 -2.44 -4.99
N LYS A 76 -7.48 -2.15 -5.69
CA LYS A 76 -8.14 -0.84 -5.61
C LYS A 76 -8.68 -0.58 -4.19
N ASN A 77 -9.32 -1.57 -3.57
CA ASN A 77 -9.80 -1.45 -2.20
C ASN A 77 -8.64 -1.21 -1.22
N LYS A 78 -7.53 -1.94 -1.38
CA LYS A 78 -6.33 -1.75 -0.54
C LYS A 78 -5.76 -0.34 -0.69
N PHE A 79 -5.67 0.16 -1.91
CA PHE A 79 -5.21 1.51 -2.19
C PHE A 79 -6.14 2.58 -1.60
N THR A 80 -7.46 2.41 -1.69
CA THR A 80 -8.41 3.30 -1.03
C THR A 80 -8.21 3.32 0.48
N GLY A 81 -8.09 2.16 1.14
CA GLY A 81 -7.83 2.10 2.58
C GLY A 81 -6.48 2.70 2.99
N LEU A 82 -5.45 2.58 2.16
CA LEU A 82 -4.16 3.27 2.37
C LEU A 82 -4.32 4.80 2.30
N LYS A 83 -5.10 5.30 1.34
CA LYS A 83 -5.37 6.74 1.23
C LYS A 83 -6.15 7.27 2.43
N GLU A 84 -7.15 6.55 2.92
CA GLU A 84 -7.89 6.98 4.11
C GLU A 84 -7.00 7.00 5.35
N ARG A 85 -6.20 5.95 5.61
CA ARG A 85 -5.19 5.94 6.69
C ARG A 85 -4.21 7.10 6.57
N PHE A 86 -3.75 7.41 5.36
CA PHE A 86 -2.86 8.54 5.13
C PHE A 86 -3.54 9.88 5.42
N LYS A 87 -4.82 10.06 5.05
CA LYS A 87 -5.57 11.29 5.36
C LYS A 87 -5.76 11.45 6.86
N GLU A 88 -6.10 10.39 7.58
CA GLU A 88 -6.22 10.39 9.04
C GLU A 88 -4.90 10.78 9.69
N PHE A 89 -3.81 10.14 9.28
CA PHE A 89 -2.46 10.47 9.74
C PHE A 89 -2.07 11.92 9.40
N LYS A 90 -2.40 12.42 8.21
CA LYS A 90 -2.11 13.81 7.82
C LYS A 90 -2.86 14.80 8.71
N LYS A 91 -4.15 14.56 8.97
CA LYS A 91 -4.96 15.37 9.89
C LYS A 91 -4.37 15.36 11.30
N LEU A 92 -3.91 14.20 11.77
CA LEU A 92 -3.24 14.08 13.06
C LEU A 92 -1.98 14.96 13.11
N VAL A 93 -1.11 14.87 12.11
CA VAL A 93 0.12 15.68 12.03
C VAL A 93 -0.19 17.17 11.93
N GLU A 94 -1.22 17.56 11.16
CA GLU A 94 -1.65 18.96 11.04
C GLU A 94 -2.26 19.49 12.34
N ALA A 95 -3.07 18.69 13.04
CA ALA A 95 -3.64 19.02 14.35
C ALA A 95 -2.57 19.13 15.43
N ALA A 96 -1.48 18.38 15.28
CA ALA A 96 -0.31 18.43 16.13
C ALA A 96 0.66 19.58 15.77
N SER A 97 0.23 20.58 15.00
CA SER A 97 1.07 21.72 14.65
C SER A 97 1.57 22.44 15.91
N GLY A 98 2.89 22.35 16.17
CA GLY A 98 3.54 22.84 17.38
C GLY A 98 4.06 21.74 18.32
N LEU A 99 3.71 20.49 18.06
CA LEU A 99 4.24 19.30 18.73
C LEU A 99 5.43 18.72 17.97
N GLY A 100 6.31 18.01 18.68
CA GLY A 100 7.48 17.37 18.08
C GLY A 100 7.10 16.19 17.19
N TRP A 101 8.00 15.79 16.30
CA TRP A 101 7.93 14.48 15.64
C TRP A 101 8.98 13.57 16.27
N ASN A 102 8.59 12.38 16.71
CA ASN A 102 9.52 11.37 17.21
C ASN A 102 9.98 10.47 16.05
N PRO A 103 11.22 10.65 15.53
CA PRO A 103 11.71 9.86 14.41
C PRO A 103 12.02 8.40 14.77
N LEU A 104 12.24 8.08 16.05
CA LEU A 104 12.50 6.72 16.52
C LEU A 104 11.22 5.88 16.51
N LEU A 105 10.12 6.46 16.96
CA LEU A 105 8.82 5.79 17.02
C LEU A 105 8.00 6.00 15.74
N SER A 106 8.40 6.94 14.88
CA SER A 106 7.61 7.40 13.74
C SER A 106 6.19 7.85 14.15
N THR A 107 6.10 8.58 15.26
CA THR A 107 4.86 9.12 15.82
C THR A 107 4.99 10.60 16.15
N VAL A 108 3.85 11.28 16.29
CA VAL A 108 3.81 12.62 16.89
C VAL A 108 4.24 12.53 18.35
N GLU A 109 5.11 13.43 18.79
CA GLU A 109 5.51 13.60 20.19
C GLU A 109 4.58 14.61 20.85
N ALA A 110 3.60 14.09 21.59
CA ALA A 110 2.60 14.89 22.29
C ALA A 110 2.45 14.42 23.74
N THR A 111 1.94 15.29 24.61
CA THR A 111 1.64 14.94 26.00
C THR A 111 0.42 14.01 26.08
N ASP A 112 0.32 13.21 27.14
CA ASP A 112 -0.84 12.34 27.37
C ASP A 112 -2.16 13.12 27.43
N LEU A 113 -2.13 14.35 27.94
CA LEU A 113 -3.29 15.25 27.94
C LEU A 113 -3.77 15.56 26.53
N TRP A 114 -2.85 15.85 25.61
CA TRP A 114 -3.18 16.12 24.21
C TRP A 114 -3.77 14.88 23.53
N TRP A 115 -3.16 13.70 23.73
CA TRP A 115 -3.71 12.45 23.20
C TRP A 115 -5.11 12.16 23.73
N ASN A 116 -5.37 12.41 25.01
CA ASN A 116 -6.69 12.22 25.63
C ASN A 116 -7.75 13.22 25.14
N GLU A 117 -7.35 14.42 24.72
CA GLU A 117 -8.26 15.38 24.10
C GLU A 117 -8.52 15.04 22.61
N TYR A 118 -7.49 14.60 21.89
CA TYR A 118 -7.59 14.24 20.47
C TYR A 118 -8.34 12.93 20.22
N ALA A 119 -8.19 11.94 21.11
CA ALA A 119 -8.81 10.62 20.98
C ALA A 119 -10.23 10.51 21.58
N LYS A 120 -10.81 11.63 22.03
CA LYS A 120 -12.23 11.73 22.43
C LYS A 120 -13.16 11.82 21.24
#